data_AF-A0AAW0BBW4-F1
#
_entry.id   AF-A0AAW0BBW4-F1
#
_cell.length_a   1.000
_cell.length_b   1.000
_cell.length_c   1.000
_cell.angle_alpha   90.00
_cell.angle_beta   90.00
_cell.angle_gamma   90.00
#
_symmetry.space_group_name_H-M   'P 1'
#
loop_
_entity.id
_entity.type
_entity.pdbx_description
1 polymer ?
#
loop_
_entity_poly.entity_id
_entity_poly.type
_entity_poly.pdbx_seq_one_letter_code
_entity_poly.pdbx_strand_id
1 'polypeptide(L)'
;VRYGFLSDFDLLRDTTDSVRSKPWTRPAYRLAMDKYFKICRAREEIQRLNVEIRRLVTWIDDEDKFLRGKYLSFKESDPSLAIQIDLYRRRRARFDRTHMERLWALAKTPGFTGSVSPGISLERQAELARDMDVEMEEPGEFDRRWNEGREEGWEDQGSGDEGEDAEQEKVSGLLYQLNMLAVDPEAGRTTADLTL
;
A
#
# COMPACT_ATOMS: atom_id res chain seq x y z
N VAL A 1 -18.02 53.36 6.91
CA VAL A 1 -17.07 52.54 6.12
C VAL A 1 -16.19 51.79 7.12
N ARG A 2 -16.23 50.44 7.14
CA ARG A 2 -15.46 49.63 8.10
C ARG A 2 -14.01 49.52 7.64
N TYR A 3 -13.10 50.22 8.30
CA TYR A 3 -11.65 50.16 8.06
C TYR A 3 -10.99 48.95 8.75
N GLY A 4 -11.58 47.75 8.60
CA GLY A 4 -11.05 46.52 9.22
C GLY A 4 -10.22 45.65 8.27
N PHE A 5 -10.33 45.86 6.95
CA PHE A 5 -9.77 44.93 5.98
C PHE A 5 -8.25 45.05 5.83
N LEU A 6 -7.66 46.24 6.01
CA LEU A 6 -6.22 46.47 5.82
C LEU A 6 -5.37 46.13 7.07
N SER A 7 -5.92 46.32 8.28
CA SER A 7 -5.23 45.98 9.53
C SER A 7 -5.01 44.48 9.71
N ASP A 8 -5.92 43.66 9.17
CA ASP A 8 -5.82 42.20 9.27
C ASP A 8 -4.70 41.63 8.39
N PHE A 9 -4.28 42.33 7.33
CA PHE A 9 -3.13 41.94 6.51
C PHE A 9 -1.78 42.29 7.16
N ASP A 10 -1.68 43.41 7.87
CA ASP A 10 -0.45 43.75 8.60
C ASP A 10 -0.18 42.75 9.74
N LEU A 11 -1.22 42.20 10.37
CA LEU A 11 -1.11 41.08 11.32
C LEU A 11 -0.48 39.82 10.66
N LEU A 12 -0.84 39.54 9.40
CA LEU A 12 -0.23 38.45 8.63
C LEU A 12 1.21 38.77 8.23
N ARG A 13 1.54 40.04 7.95
CA ARG A 13 2.90 40.45 7.60
C ARG A 13 3.87 40.24 8.76
N ASP A 14 3.50 40.66 9.97
CA ASP A 14 4.33 40.50 11.17
C ASP A 14 4.49 39.04 11.61
N THR A 15 3.56 38.16 11.22
CA THR A 15 3.69 36.71 11.46
C THR A 15 4.53 35.98 10.41
N THR A 16 4.74 36.55 9.22
CA THR A 16 5.52 35.90 8.14
C THR A 16 7.02 35.78 8.43
N ASP A 17 7.62 36.71 9.19
CA ASP A 17 9.04 36.64 9.58
C ASP A 17 9.31 35.45 10.51
N SER A 18 8.31 35.10 11.34
CA SER A 18 8.35 33.88 12.17
C SER A 18 8.18 32.60 11.35
N VAL A 19 7.50 32.65 10.21
CA VAL A 19 7.33 31.48 9.32
C VAL A 19 8.55 31.28 8.42
N ARG A 20 9.13 32.36 7.88
CA ARG A 20 10.32 32.31 7.01
C ARG A 20 11.58 31.85 7.74
N SER A 21 11.66 32.09 9.05
CA SER A 21 12.74 31.61 9.91
C SER A 21 12.62 30.12 10.29
N LYS A 22 11.49 29.45 10.00
CA LYS A 22 11.33 28.04 10.32
C LYS A 22 12.22 27.17 9.44
N PRO A 23 12.82 26.10 10.00
CA PRO A 23 13.73 25.23 9.26
C PRO A 23 13.09 24.57 8.03
N TRP A 24 11.79 24.24 8.07
CA TRP A 24 11.06 23.68 6.93
C TRP A 24 10.83 24.66 5.78
N THR A 25 11.10 25.96 5.94
CA THR A 25 11.00 26.93 4.84
C THR A 25 12.22 26.85 3.91
N ARG A 26 13.37 26.34 4.39
CA ARG A 26 14.58 26.24 3.57
C ARG A 26 14.45 25.05 2.59
N PRO A 27 14.75 25.24 1.29
CA PRO A 27 14.60 24.21 0.27
C PRO A 27 15.28 22.87 0.60
N ALA A 28 16.52 22.90 1.12
CA ALA A 28 17.25 21.70 1.49
C ALA A 28 16.53 20.85 2.56
N TYR A 29 15.92 21.49 3.56
CA TYR A 29 15.18 20.77 4.60
C TYR A 29 13.86 20.20 4.06
N ARG A 30 13.17 20.89 3.14
CA ARG A 30 11.99 20.34 2.45
C ARG A 30 12.34 19.10 1.64
N LEU A 31 13.40 19.18 0.83
CA LEU A 31 13.86 18.05 0.04
C LEU A 31 14.26 16.85 0.93
N ALA A 32 14.91 17.10 2.06
CA ALA A 32 15.24 16.06 3.04
C ALA A 32 13.98 15.45 3.68
N MET A 33 13.00 16.27 4.06
CA MET A 33 11.71 15.82 4.59
C MET A 33 10.94 15.00 3.55
N ASP A 34 10.87 15.45 2.30
CA ASP A 34 10.18 14.73 1.23
C ASP A 34 10.81 13.34 0.99
N LYS A 35 12.14 13.26 0.98
CA LYS A 35 12.85 11.98 0.87
C LYS A 35 12.56 11.09 2.06
N TYR A 36 12.60 11.63 3.28
CA TYR A 36 12.29 10.90 4.51
C TYR A 36 10.87 10.33 4.47
N PHE A 37 9.87 11.15 4.17
CA PHE A 37 8.48 10.71 4.10
C PHE A 37 8.24 9.73 2.95
N LYS A 38 8.90 9.88 1.79
CA LYS A 38 8.85 8.87 0.72
C LYS A 38 9.35 7.51 1.19
N ILE A 39 10.42 7.47 1.99
CA ILE A 39 10.94 6.21 2.57
C ILE A 39 9.92 5.63 3.57
N CYS A 40 9.37 6.45 4.47
CA CYS A 40 8.34 6.00 5.41
C CYS A 40 7.12 5.40 4.69
N ARG A 41 6.60 6.12 3.68
CA ARG A 41 5.46 5.67 2.88
C ARG A 41 5.78 4.44 2.05
N ALA A 42 6.99 4.32 1.50
CA ALA A 42 7.40 3.11 0.80
C ALA A 42 7.38 1.87 1.72
N ARG A 43 7.77 2.01 2.99
CA ARG A 43 7.72 0.91 3.97
C ARG A 43 6.28 0.48 4.27
N GLU A 44 5.38 1.44 4.45
CA GLU A 44 3.94 1.18 4.63
C GLU A 44 3.35 0.50 3.39
N GLU A 45 3.68 1.01 2.20
CA GLU A 45 3.15 0.49 0.94
C GLU A 45 3.62 -0.94 0.67
N ILE A 46 4.85 -1.32 1.05
CA ILE A 46 5.29 -2.72 0.98
C ILE A 46 4.36 -3.64 1.80
N GLN A 47 4.00 -3.24 3.02
CA GLN A 47 3.10 -4.04 3.87
C GLN A 47 1.71 -4.15 3.25
N ARG A 48 1.19 -3.04 2.70
CA ARG A 48 -0.11 -3.01 2.02
C ARG A 48 -0.10 -3.90 0.77
N LEU A 49 0.93 -3.80 -0.05
CA LEU A 49 1.07 -4.59 -1.27
C LEU A 49 1.17 -6.08 -0.98
N ASN A 50 1.78 -6.51 0.12
CA ASN A 50 1.78 -7.92 0.52
C ASN A 50 0.35 -8.47 0.72
N VAL A 51 -0.55 -7.68 1.31
CA VAL A 51 -1.96 -8.04 1.47
C VAL A 51 -2.66 -8.07 0.11
N GLU A 52 -2.42 -7.05 -0.72
CA GLU A 52 -3.07 -6.92 -2.02
C GLU A 52 -2.65 -8.01 -3.01
N ILE A 53 -1.37 -8.40 -3.02
CA ILE A 53 -0.87 -9.53 -3.81
C ILE A 53 -1.65 -10.80 -3.45
N ARG A 54 -1.79 -11.09 -2.15
CA ARG A 54 -2.52 -12.27 -1.70
C ARG A 54 -3.99 -12.21 -2.09
N ARG A 55 -4.62 -11.03 -2.00
CA ARG A 55 -6.00 -10.82 -2.45
C ARG A 55 -6.16 -11.05 -3.95
N LEU A 56 -5.26 -10.52 -4.76
CA LEU A 56 -5.27 -10.70 -6.20
C LEU A 56 -5.13 -12.17 -6.59
N VAL A 57 -4.20 -12.91 -5.97
CA VAL A 57 -4.05 -14.35 -6.23
C VAL A 57 -5.33 -15.11 -5.84
N THR A 58 -5.92 -14.78 -4.69
CA THR A 58 -7.17 -15.39 -4.23
C THR A 58 -8.31 -15.14 -5.21
N TRP A 59 -8.44 -13.89 -5.68
CA TRP A 59 -9.45 -13.50 -6.66
C TRP A 59 -9.29 -14.25 -7.98
N ILE A 60 -8.06 -14.38 -8.51
CA ILE A 60 -7.79 -15.15 -9.74
C ILE A 60 -8.23 -16.62 -9.57
N ASP A 61 -7.86 -17.25 -8.45
CA ASP A 61 -8.20 -18.65 -8.19
C ASP A 61 -9.71 -18.87 -8.01
N ASP A 62 -10.38 -17.96 -7.29
CA ASP A 62 -11.82 -18.02 -7.09
C ASP A 62 -12.60 -17.74 -8.38
N GLU A 63 -12.21 -16.76 -9.20
CA GLU A 63 -12.85 -16.47 -10.48
C GLU A 63 -12.75 -17.68 -11.43
N ASP A 64 -11.57 -18.29 -11.56
CA ASP A 64 -11.37 -19.44 -12.44
C ASP A 64 -12.15 -20.68 -11.95
N LYS A 65 -12.26 -20.90 -10.63
CA LYS A 65 -13.13 -21.93 -10.05
C LYS A 65 -14.61 -21.64 -10.30
N PHE A 66 -15.05 -20.40 -10.11
CA PHE A 66 -16.43 -19.98 -10.37
C PHE A 66 -16.82 -20.20 -11.83
N LEU A 67 -15.99 -19.73 -12.78
CA LEU A 67 -16.25 -19.87 -14.21
C LEU A 67 -16.25 -21.35 -14.66
N ARG A 68 -15.37 -22.18 -14.09
CA ARG A 68 -15.40 -23.64 -14.31
C ARG A 68 -16.70 -24.26 -13.79
N GLY A 69 -17.12 -23.90 -12.57
CA GLY A 69 -18.37 -24.38 -11.98
C GLY A 69 -19.57 -24.02 -12.84
N LYS A 70 -19.66 -22.77 -13.29
CA LYS A 70 -20.73 -22.30 -14.19
C LYS A 70 -20.70 -22.99 -15.55
N TYR A 71 -19.51 -23.20 -16.12
CA TYR A 71 -19.39 -23.99 -17.35
C TYR A 71 -20.00 -25.39 -17.19
N LEU A 72 -19.67 -26.09 -16.10
CA LEU A 72 -20.20 -27.44 -15.84
C LEU A 72 -21.72 -27.44 -15.62
N SER A 73 -22.27 -26.46 -14.90
CA SER A 73 -23.72 -26.38 -14.64
C SER A 73 -24.53 -26.12 -15.92
N PHE A 74 -23.99 -25.33 -16.85
CA PHE A 74 -24.68 -24.99 -18.10
C PHE A 74 -24.39 -25.97 -19.24
N LYS A 75 -23.38 -26.84 -19.10
CA LYS A 75 -22.97 -27.77 -20.17
C LYS A 75 -24.12 -28.64 -20.68
N GLU A 76 -25.02 -29.07 -19.80
CA GLU A 76 -26.15 -29.94 -20.14
C GLU A 76 -27.44 -29.16 -20.45
N SER A 77 -27.68 -28.04 -19.76
CA SER A 77 -28.91 -27.24 -19.90
C SER A 77 -28.87 -26.28 -21.08
N ASP A 78 -27.76 -25.57 -21.28
CA ASP A 78 -27.54 -24.64 -22.38
C ASP A 78 -26.08 -24.70 -22.88
N PRO A 79 -25.81 -25.59 -23.87
CA PRO A 79 -24.48 -25.73 -24.43
C PRO A 79 -23.95 -24.45 -25.08
N SER A 80 -24.83 -23.58 -25.59
CA SER A 80 -24.42 -22.35 -26.28
C SER A 80 -23.84 -21.34 -25.30
N LEU A 81 -24.50 -21.17 -24.15
CA LEU A 81 -24.02 -20.34 -23.05
C LEU A 81 -22.76 -20.93 -22.42
N ALA A 82 -22.69 -22.25 -22.23
CA ALA A 82 -21.51 -22.92 -21.71
C ALA A 82 -20.26 -22.65 -22.57
N ILE A 83 -20.39 -22.70 -23.90
CA ILE A 83 -19.30 -22.36 -24.82
C ILE A 83 -18.85 -20.90 -24.64
N GLN A 84 -19.79 -19.97 -24.51
CA GLN A 84 -19.45 -18.56 -24.29
C GLN A 84 -18.70 -18.34 -22.96
N ILE A 85 -19.13 -19.01 -21.89
CA ILE A 85 -18.45 -18.98 -20.58
C ILE A 85 -17.02 -19.51 -20.70
N ASP A 86 -16.81 -20.62 -21.41
CA ASP A 86 -15.46 -21.18 -21.58
C ASP A 86 -14.57 -20.27 -22.45
N LEU A 87 -15.10 -19.64 -23.50
CA LEU A 87 -14.38 -18.65 -24.29
C LEU A 87 -13.95 -17.43 -23.44
N TYR A 88 -14.85 -16.94 -22.59
CA TYR A 88 -14.55 -15.86 -21.65
C TYR A 88 -13.46 -16.28 -20.66
N ARG A 89 -13.60 -17.45 -20.03
CA ARG A 89 -12.61 -18.00 -19.09
C ARG A 89 -11.23 -18.15 -19.74
N ARG A 90 -11.15 -18.70 -20.95
CA ARG A 90 -9.88 -18.81 -21.70
C ARG A 90 -9.25 -17.46 -22.03
N ARG A 91 -10.08 -16.42 -22.27
CA ARG A 91 -9.58 -15.05 -22.47
C ARG A 91 -8.99 -14.50 -21.17
N ARG A 92 -9.69 -14.65 -20.05
CA ARG A 92 -9.28 -14.20 -18.72
C ARG A 92 -7.97 -14.86 -18.29
N ALA A 93 -7.89 -16.19 -18.44
CA ALA A 93 -6.71 -17.00 -18.10
C ALA A 93 -5.40 -16.54 -18.77
N ARG A 94 -5.46 -15.90 -19.95
CA ARG A 94 -4.25 -15.34 -20.58
C ARG A 94 -3.69 -14.16 -19.80
N PHE A 95 -4.56 -13.27 -19.31
CA PHE A 95 -4.17 -12.15 -18.47
C PHE A 95 -3.72 -12.65 -17.11
N ASP A 96 -4.47 -13.59 -16.53
CA ASP A 96 -4.18 -14.11 -15.21
C ASP A 96 -2.84 -14.84 -15.19
N ARG A 97 -2.51 -15.60 -16.25
CA ARG A 97 -1.17 -16.19 -16.42
C ARG A 97 -0.08 -15.12 -16.40
N THR A 98 -0.28 -14.01 -17.12
CA THR A 98 0.71 -12.90 -17.15
C THR A 98 0.87 -12.26 -15.77
N HIS A 99 -0.24 -12.08 -15.03
CA HIS A 99 -0.21 -11.56 -13.67
C HIS A 99 0.52 -12.53 -12.72
N MET A 100 0.19 -13.82 -12.78
CA MET A 100 0.84 -14.84 -11.97
C MET A 100 2.34 -14.93 -12.26
N GLU A 101 2.76 -14.89 -13.53
CA GLU A 101 4.18 -14.87 -13.91
C GLU A 101 4.92 -13.68 -13.27
N ARG A 102 4.31 -12.48 -13.30
CA ARG A 102 4.88 -11.29 -12.67
C ARG A 102 4.93 -11.39 -11.14
N LEU A 103 3.89 -11.93 -10.51
CA LEU A 103 3.87 -12.15 -9.07
C LEU A 103 4.92 -13.17 -8.63
N TRP A 104 5.12 -14.24 -9.41
CA TRP A 104 6.19 -15.21 -9.16
C TRP A 104 7.58 -14.61 -9.39
N ALA A 105 7.75 -13.73 -10.37
CA ALA A 105 8.99 -13.00 -10.56
C ALA A 105 9.27 -12.05 -9.38
N LEU A 106 8.24 -11.33 -8.90
CA LEU A 106 8.33 -10.48 -7.71
C LEU A 106 8.73 -11.28 -6.48
N ALA A 107 8.13 -12.45 -6.25
CA ALA A 107 8.45 -13.30 -5.11
C ALA A 107 9.89 -13.82 -5.08
N LYS A 108 10.59 -13.79 -6.23
CA LYS A 108 12.02 -14.15 -6.34
C LYS A 108 12.96 -12.98 -6.03
N THR A 109 12.43 -11.75 -5.92
CA THR A 109 13.28 -10.57 -5.64
C THR A 109 13.75 -10.57 -4.18
N PRO A 110 15.00 -10.15 -3.91
CA PRO A 110 15.50 -10.06 -2.54
C PRO A 110 14.70 -9.02 -1.76
N GLY A 111 14.26 -9.38 -0.55
CA GLY A 111 13.46 -8.51 0.31
C GLY A 111 11.94 -8.63 0.13
N PHE A 112 11.46 -9.56 -0.71
CA PHE A 112 10.04 -9.90 -0.73
C PHE A 112 9.61 -10.56 0.59
N THR A 113 8.54 -10.04 1.20
CA THR A 113 8.02 -10.49 2.51
C THR A 113 6.57 -10.99 2.45
N GLY A 114 5.94 -10.92 1.28
CA GLY A 114 4.55 -11.34 1.07
C GLY A 114 4.39 -12.83 0.79
N SER A 115 3.19 -13.22 0.37
CA SER A 115 2.90 -14.58 -0.10
C SER A 115 2.12 -14.56 -1.41
N VAL A 116 2.49 -15.46 -2.33
CA VAL A 116 1.81 -15.70 -3.61
C VAL A 116 0.89 -16.93 -3.52
N SER A 117 0.74 -17.54 -2.33
CA SER A 117 -0.24 -18.59 -2.13
C SER A 117 -1.66 -18.00 -2.05
N PRO A 118 -2.67 -18.60 -2.70
CA PRO A 118 -4.07 -18.20 -2.51
C PRO A 118 -4.46 -18.18 -1.03
N GLY A 119 -5.24 -17.18 -0.64
CA GLY A 119 -5.93 -17.11 0.64
C GLY A 119 -7.32 -17.73 0.57
N ILE A 120 -8.17 -17.38 1.54
CA ILE A 120 -9.60 -17.73 1.56
C ILE A 120 -10.36 -16.40 1.41
N SER A 121 -11.22 -16.29 0.40
CA SER A 121 -12.09 -15.13 0.24
C SER A 121 -13.23 -15.15 1.26
N LEU A 122 -13.78 -13.97 1.57
CA LEU A 122 -14.92 -13.86 2.48
C LEU A 122 -16.15 -14.60 1.97
N GLU A 123 -16.37 -14.62 0.66
CA GLU A 123 -17.47 -15.35 0.02
C GLU A 123 -17.30 -16.86 0.24
N ARG A 124 -16.12 -17.41 -0.06
CA ARG A 124 -15.80 -18.81 0.20
C ARG A 124 -15.85 -19.15 1.69
N GLN A 125 -15.41 -18.24 2.55
CA GLN A 125 -15.48 -18.42 4.00
C GLN A 125 -16.94 -18.50 4.48
N ALA A 126 -17.82 -17.66 3.92
CA ALA A 126 -19.26 -17.71 4.21
C ALA A 126 -19.92 -18.97 3.63
N GLU A 127 -19.53 -19.44 2.44
CA GLU A 127 -20.00 -20.71 1.88
C GLU A 127 -19.63 -21.90 2.78
N LEU A 128 -18.35 -21.99 3.18
CA LEU A 128 -17.89 -23.03 4.10
C LEU A 128 -18.60 -22.97 5.46
N ALA A 129 -18.92 -21.76 5.95
CA ALA A 129 -19.68 -21.58 7.18
C ALA A 129 -21.17 -21.93 7.03
N ARG A 130 -21.75 -21.89 5.84
CA ARG A 130 -23.11 -22.37 5.58
C ARG A 130 -23.18 -23.90 5.49
N ASP A 131 -22.11 -24.53 5.01
CA ASP A 131 -22.03 -26.00 4.93
C ASP A 131 -21.76 -26.65 6.31
N MET A 132 -21.33 -25.84 7.29
CA MET A 132 -21.18 -26.23 8.68
C MET A 132 -22.32 -25.59 9.48
N ASP A 133 -23.45 -26.29 9.66
CA ASP A 133 -24.52 -25.87 10.57
C ASP A 133 -23.97 -25.65 12.00
N VAL A 134 -23.54 -24.42 12.30
CA VAL A 134 -23.15 -23.97 13.63
C VAL A 134 -24.24 -23.01 14.10
N GLU A 135 -24.97 -23.42 15.14
CA GLU A 135 -25.91 -22.57 15.85
C GLU A 135 -25.23 -21.25 16.24
N MET A 136 -25.71 -20.16 15.64
CA MET A 136 -25.20 -18.81 15.86
C MET A 136 -25.72 -18.33 17.22
N GLU A 137 -24.89 -18.36 18.26
CA GLU A 137 -25.14 -17.54 19.46
C GLU A 137 -24.94 -16.06 19.08
N GLU A 138 -25.95 -15.23 19.39
CA GLU A 138 -25.94 -13.82 19.04
C GLU A 138 -24.75 -13.08 19.65
N PRO A 139 -23.97 -12.32 18.86
CA PRO A 139 -22.89 -11.52 19.41
C PRO A 139 -23.46 -10.38 20.27
N GLY A 140 -23.12 -10.42 21.57
CA GLY A 140 -23.36 -9.32 22.49
C GLY A 140 -22.78 -8.00 21.99
N GLU A 141 -23.52 -6.92 22.24
CA GLU A 141 -23.28 -5.53 21.84
C GLU A 141 -21.80 -5.16 21.67
N PHE A 142 -21.37 -5.01 20.42
CA PHE A 142 -20.08 -4.42 20.08
C PHE A 142 -20.19 -2.89 20.11
N ASP A 143 -19.41 -2.28 21.01
CA ASP A 143 -19.33 -0.85 21.30
C ASP A 143 -19.07 -0.01 20.03
N ARG A 144 -20.09 0.78 19.63
CA ARG A 144 -20.09 1.69 18.46
C ARG A 144 -19.30 2.98 18.75
N ARG A 145 -18.02 2.87 19.09
CA ARG A 145 -17.17 4.02 19.47
C ARG A 145 -16.00 4.32 18.52
N TRP A 146 -16.12 3.98 17.23
CA TRP A 146 -15.18 4.45 16.22
C TRP A 146 -15.91 4.81 14.93
N ASN A 147 -16.58 5.96 14.96
CA ASN A 147 -16.91 6.71 13.75
C ASN A 147 -17.11 8.18 14.10
N GLU A 148 -16.00 8.88 14.34
CA GLU A 148 -15.93 10.34 14.25
C GLU A 148 -14.47 10.71 13.97
N GLY A 149 -14.16 10.98 12.71
CA GLY A 149 -12.78 11.12 12.26
C GLY A 149 -12.65 11.71 10.86
N ARG A 150 -13.27 12.87 10.65
CA ARG A 150 -12.79 14.01 9.84
C ARG A 150 -12.25 13.66 8.43
N GLU A 151 -13.11 13.89 7.45
CA GLU A 151 -12.73 14.10 6.05
C GLU A 151 -11.95 15.41 5.91
N GLU A 152 -10.67 15.34 5.58
CA GLU A 152 -9.90 16.46 5.02
C GLU A 152 -9.38 16.04 3.65
N GLY A 153 -10.00 16.61 2.62
CA GLY A 153 -9.61 16.46 1.23
C GLY A 153 -8.29 17.15 0.96
N TRP A 154 -7.38 16.43 0.30
CA TRP A 154 -6.13 16.99 -0.19
C TRP A 154 -6.29 17.26 -1.68
N GLU A 155 -6.40 18.53 -2.06
CA GLU A 155 -6.27 18.96 -3.44
C GLU A 155 -4.80 18.88 -3.85
N ASP A 156 -4.54 18.04 -4.84
CA ASP A 156 -3.31 17.92 -5.58
C ASP A 156 -3.13 19.14 -6.50
N GLN A 157 -2.06 19.90 -6.27
CA GLN A 157 -1.54 20.83 -7.27
C GLN A 157 -0.02 20.68 -7.34
N GLY A 158 0.42 19.88 -8.31
CA GLY A 158 1.77 19.93 -8.83
C GLY A 158 2.02 21.21 -9.63
N SER A 159 3.21 21.78 -9.44
CA SER A 159 3.88 22.63 -10.43
C SER A 159 5.39 22.56 -10.17
N GLY A 160 6.14 22.19 -11.20
CA GLY A 160 7.61 22.24 -11.20
C GLY A 160 8.13 23.67 -11.30
N ASP A 161 9.41 23.87 -10.96
CA ASP A 161 10.49 24.17 -11.91
C ASP A 161 11.84 24.38 -11.17
N GLU A 162 12.91 24.36 -11.96
CA GLU A 162 14.36 24.16 -11.82
C GLU A 162 15.23 25.02 -10.85
N GLY A 163 16.43 24.49 -10.57
CA GLY A 163 17.65 25.21 -10.10
C GLY A 163 17.95 25.08 -8.59
N GLU A 164 19.16 24.82 -8.07
CA GLU A 164 20.53 24.86 -8.59
C GLU A 164 21.47 23.99 -7.72
N ASP A 165 22.49 23.41 -8.35
CA ASP A 165 23.39 22.35 -7.90
C ASP A 165 24.50 22.75 -6.88
N ALA A 166 24.21 23.55 -5.85
CA ALA A 166 25.26 23.97 -4.89
C ALA A 166 25.18 23.36 -3.48
N GLU A 167 24.10 22.66 -3.12
CA GLU A 167 23.91 22.12 -1.76
C GLU A 167 23.91 20.58 -1.66
N GLN A 168 24.08 19.87 -2.77
CA GLN A 168 24.04 18.40 -2.82
C GLN A 168 25.12 17.73 -1.95
N GLU A 169 26.27 18.36 -1.75
CA GLU A 169 27.40 17.78 -1.01
C GLU A 169 27.16 17.75 0.51
N LYS A 170 26.49 18.77 1.07
CA LYS A 170 26.16 18.85 2.51
C LYS A 170 24.98 17.95 2.88
N VAL A 171 24.02 17.81 1.96
CA VAL A 171 22.86 16.93 2.14
C VAL A 171 23.28 15.46 2.08
N SER A 172 24.26 15.10 1.24
CA SER A 172 24.88 13.77 1.22
C SER A 172 25.53 13.40 2.56
N GLY A 173 26.29 14.31 3.17
CA GLY A 173 26.97 14.07 4.44
C GLY A 173 26.03 13.83 5.63
N LEU A 174 24.93 14.59 5.70
CA LEU A 174 23.90 14.39 6.73
C LEU A 174 23.08 13.12 6.50
N LEU A 175 22.87 12.71 5.24
CA LEU A 175 22.24 11.44 4.88
C LEU A 175 23.11 10.23 5.25
N TYR A 176 24.43 10.31 5.04
CA TYR A 176 25.37 9.26 5.45
C TYR A 176 25.40 9.10 6.97
N GLN A 177 25.35 10.19 7.73
CA GLN A 177 25.30 10.14 9.19
C GLN A 177 23.99 9.58 9.74
N LEU A 178 22.85 9.92 9.12
CA LEU A 178 21.55 9.37 9.52
C LEU A 178 21.42 7.87 9.17
N ASN A 179 22.00 7.44 8.05
CA ASN A 179 22.02 6.02 7.66
C ASN A 179 23.00 5.19 8.51
N MET A 180 24.15 5.76 8.91
CA MET A 180 25.12 5.13 9.82
C MET A 180 24.59 4.97 11.26
N LEU A 181 23.74 5.89 11.72
CA LEU A 181 23.09 5.81 13.04
C LEU A 181 21.87 4.87 13.07
N ALA A 182 21.34 4.49 11.90
CA ALA A 182 20.23 3.55 11.76
C ALA A 182 20.67 2.10 11.49
N VAL A 183 21.99 1.86 11.34
CA VAL A 183 22.58 0.52 11.26
C VAL A 183 23.14 0.20 12.65
N ASP A 184 22.40 -0.60 13.42
CA ASP A 184 22.90 -1.17 14.67
C ASP A 184 24.19 -1.99 14.41
N PRO A 185 25.29 -1.78 15.15
CA PRO A 185 26.53 -2.54 14.99
C PRO A 185 26.50 -3.94 15.66
N GLU A 186 25.34 -4.43 16.10
CA GLU A 186 25.21 -5.66 16.90
C GLU A 186 24.55 -6.83 16.13
N ALA A 187 24.55 -6.84 14.80
CA ALA A 187 24.09 -7.99 13.99
C ALA A 187 25.22 -8.71 13.23
N GLY A 188 26.42 -8.76 13.82
CA GLY A 188 27.60 -9.31 13.17
C GLY A 188 28.65 -9.92 14.10
N ARG A 189 28.26 -10.53 15.23
CA ARG A 189 29.16 -11.43 15.97
C ARG A 189 29.10 -12.83 15.36
N THR A 190 29.96 -13.02 14.37
CA THR A 190 30.85 -14.19 14.24
C THR A 190 30.33 -15.51 14.83
N THR A 191 29.76 -16.36 13.97
CA THR A 191 29.93 -17.81 14.08
C THR A 191 31.37 -18.15 13.67
N ALA A 192 32.29 -18.10 14.63
CA ALA A 192 33.59 -18.75 14.53
C ALA A 192 34.10 -19.11 15.94
N ASP A 193 34.55 -20.34 16.06
CA ASP A 193 35.27 -20.97 17.19
C ASP A 193 34.51 -21.29 18.48
N LEU A 194 33.94 -22.50 18.49
CA LEU A 194 34.14 -23.44 19.61
C LEU A 194 34.57 -24.79 19.03
N THR A 195 35.88 -25.01 18.94
CA THR A 195 36.46 -26.36 19.01
C THR A 195 36.79 -26.66 20.47
N LEU A 196 36.07 -27.62 21.04
CA LEU A 196 36.58 -28.74 21.84
C LEU A 196 35.49 -29.81 21.94
#